data_AF-A0A533MKF0-F1
#
_entry.id   AF-A0A533MKF0-F1
#
_cell.length_a   1.000
_cell.length_b   1.000
_cell.length_c   1.000
_cell.angle_alpha   90.00
_cell.angle_beta   90.00
_cell.angle_gamma   90.00
#
_symmetry.space_group_name_H-M   'P 1'
#
loop_
_entity.id
_entity.type
_entity.pdbx_description
1 polymer ?
#
loop_
_entity_poly.entity_id
_entity_poly.type
_entity_poly.pdbx_seq_one_letter_code
_entity_poly.pdbx_strand_id
1 'polypeptide(L)'
;MICQIGYLTLYPDVFIDEIHDGTFYARLVLINNGSTLEIDARPSDCISLAIRVNASIMICRSVFESSLITEDELEENSQEMDQ
;
A
#
# COMPACT_ATOMS: atom_id res chain seq x y z
N MET A 1 14.55 3.37 9.37
CA MET A 1 14.65 4.14 10.63
C MET A 1 13.52 3.65 11.51
N ILE A 2 13.82 2.81 12.50
CA ILE A 2 12.81 2.10 13.29
C ILE A 2 11.96 3.11 14.09
N CYS A 3 10.63 3.04 13.94
CA CYS A 3 9.71 3.85 14.72
C CYS A 3 9.64 3.26 16.13
N GLN A 4 10.35 3.89 17.08
CA GLN A 4 10.50 3.39 18.46
C GLN A 4 9.44 4.00 19.37
N ILE A 5 8.19 3.54 19.23
CA ILE A 5 7.13 3.84 20.20
C ILE A 5 7.23 2.83 21.34
N GLY A 6 8.08 3.13 22.32
CA GLY A 6 8.21 2.41 23.60
C GLY A 6 8.74 0.97 23.50
N TYR A 7 10.05 0.76 23.70
CA TYR A 7 10.72 -0.56 23.88
C TYR A 7 10.39 -1.70 22.89
N LEU A 8 9.64 -1.43 21.82
CA LEU A 8 9.12 -2.42 20.89
C LEU A 8 9.54 -2.02 19.47
N THR A 9 10.36 -2.85 18.84
CA THR A 9 10.74 -2.65 17.44
C THR A 9 9.67 -3.29 16.57
N LEU A 10 8.89 -2.45 15.86
CA LEU A 10 7.94 -2.91 14.86
C LEU A 10 8.54 -2.72 13.47
N TYR A 11 8.55 -3.78 12.67
CA TYR A 11 8.83 -3.73 11.24
C TYR A 11 7.49 -3.83 10.50
N PRO A 12 6.93 -2.71 10.05
CA PRO A 12 5.77 -2.74 9.18
C PRO A 12 6.22 -3.12 7.77
N ASP A 13 5.60 -4.13 7.19
CA ASP A 13 5.62 -4.41 5.77
C ASP A 13 4.23 -4.15 5.21
N VAL A 14 4.14 -3.52 4.05
CA VAL A 14 2.87 -3.23 3.39
C VAL A 14 2.70 -4.13 2.17
N PHE A 15 1.55 -4.77 2.08
CA PHE A 15 1.15 -5.59 0.96
C PHE A 15 -0.12 -5.03 0.34
N ILE A 16 -0.12 -4.79 -0.97
CA ILE A 16 -1.31 -4.44 -1.75
C ILE A 16 -1.63 -5.65 -2.62
N ASP A 17 -2.66 -6.41 -2.26
CA ASP A 17 -2.90 -7.75 -2.81
C ASP A 17 -4.24 -7.95 -3.50
N GLU A 18 -5.23 -7.11 -3.21
CA GLU A 18 -6.56 -7.25 -3.81
C GLU A 18 -7.11 -5.94 -4.39
N ILE A 19 -7.82 -6.09 -5.51
CA ILE A 19 -8.69 -5.06 -6.08
C ILE A 19 -10.06 -5.68 -6.31
N HIS A 20 -11.11 -5.04 -5.81
CA HIS A 20 -12.49 -5.48 -5.98
C HIS A 20 -13.36 -4.28 -6.34
N ASP A 21 -14.02 -4.32 -7.50
CA ASP A 21 -14.91 -3.26 -7.98
C ASP A 21 -14.23 -1.86 -7.96
N GLY A 22 -12.98 -1.78 -8.43
CA GLY A 22 -12.17 -0.56 -8.40
C GLY A 22 -11.68 -0.14 -7.01
N THR A 23 -12.05 -0.86 -5.95
CA THR A 23 -11.59 -0.62 -4.58
C THR A 23 -10.38 -1.48 -4.28
N PHE A 24 -9.26 -0.83 -3.97
CA PHE A 24 -8.02 -1.50 -3.60
C PHE A 24 -7.97 -1.79 -2.10
N TYR A 25 -7.45 -2.96 -1.75
CA TYR A 25 -7.24 -3.42 -0.39
C TYR A 25 -5.75 -3.63 -0.13
N ALA A 26 -5.33 -3.37 1.10
CA ALA A 26 -3.97 -3.57 1.54
C ALA A 26 -3.92 -4.17 2.94
N ARG A 27 -2.85 -4.91 3.20
CA ARG A 27 -2.54 -5.47 4.52
C ARG A 27 -1.25 -4.89 5.04
N LEU A 28 -1.29 -4.46 6.29
CA LEU A 28 -0.13 -4.05 7.06
C LEU A 28 0.30 -5.23 7.94
N VAL A 29 1.51 -5.71 7.71
CA VAL A 29 2.12 -6.80 8.48
C VAL A 29 3.10 -6.18 9.46
N LEU A 30 2.85 -6.35 10.76
CA LEU A 30 3.71 -5.88 11.83
C LEU A 30 4.42 -7.06 12.48
N ILE A 31 5.75 -7.03 12.49
CA ILE A 31 6.54 -8.01 13.24
C ILE A 31 6.89 -7.42 14.60
N ASN A 32 6.47 -8.11 15.66
CA ASN A 32 6.75 -7.76 17.04
C ASN A 32 7.30 -8.97 17.81
N ASN A 33 8.57 -8.95 18.21
CA ASN A 33 9.18 -9.99 19.05
C ASN A 33 8.89 -11.44 18.57
N GLY A 34 8.90 -11.66 17.26
CA GLY A 34 8.61 -12.96 16.63
C GLY A 34 7.12 -13.28 16.43
N SER A 35 6.22 -12.40 16.85
CA SER A 35 4.78 -12.47 16.54
C SER A 35 4.47 -11.60 15.33
N THR A 36 3.68 -12.15 14.42
CA THR A 36 3.18 -11.44 13.24
C THR A 36 1.75 -10.97 13.52
N LEU A 37 1.49 -9.69 13.27
CA LEU A 37 0.15 -9.11 13.32
C LEU A 37 -0.21 -8.59 11.93
N GLU A 38 -1.33 -9.07 11.39
CA GLU A 38 -1.87 -8.57 10.12
C GLU A 38 -3.05 -7.64 10.39
N ILE A 39 -3.06 -6.48 9.72
CA ILE A 39 -4.11 -5.48 9.84
C ILE A 39 -4.59 -5.12 8.44
N ASP A 40 -5.88 -5.32 8.19
CA ASP A 40 -6.53 -4.84 6.97
C ASP A 40 -6.67 -3.31 7.02
N ALA A 41 -6.21 -2.64 5.96
CA ALA A 41 -6.27 -1.19 5.85
C ALA A 41 -6.35 -0.76 4.38
N ARG A 42 -6.74 0.49 4.16
CA ARG A 42 -6.74 1.05 2.80
C ARG A 42 -5.30 1.31 2.34
N PRO A 43 -4.99 1.15 1.05
CA PRO A 43 -3.64 1.35 0.52
C PRO A 43 -3.07 2.73 0.84
N SER A 44 -3.88 3.80 0.79
CA SER A 44 -3.44 5.17 1.10
C SER A 44 -2.87 5.30 2.52
N ASP A 45 -3.50 4.61 3.48
CA ASP A 45 -3.11 4.64 4.90
C ASP A 45 -1.83 3.83 5.11
N CYS A 46 -1.75 2.65 4.48
CA CYS A 46 -0.56 1.79 4.50
C CYS A 46 0.67 2.47 3.89
N ILE A 47 0.53 3.07 2.70
CA ILE A 47 1.62 3.78 2.01
C ILE A 47 2.11 4.95 2.88
N SER A 48 1.20 5.74 3.43
CA SER A 48 1.54 6.86 4.30
C SER A 48 2.33 6.41 5.54
N LEU A 49 1.98 5.27 6.12
CA LEU A 49 2.71 4.71 7.25
C LEU A 49 4.08 4.17 6.82
N ALA A 50 4.14 3.44 5.71
CA ALA A 50 5.37 2.87 5.18
C ALA A 50 6.42 3.94 4.87
N ILE A 51 6.00 5.08 4.29
CA ILE A 51 6.87 6.23 4.03
C ILE A 51 7.44 6.79 5.35
N ARG A 52 6.59 6.98 6.37
CA ARG A 52 7.03 7.56 7.65
C ARG A 52 8.06 6.71 8.38
N VAL A 53 8.00 5.40 8.23
CA VAL A 53 8.88 4.44 8.94
C VAL A 53 9.95 3.83 8.03
N ASN A 54 9.97 4.23 6.76
CA ASN A 54 10.87 3.74 5.73
C ASN A 54 10.80 2.21 5.53
N ALA A 55 9.59 1.70 5.45
CA ALA A 55 9.27 0.29 5.22
C ALA A 55 9.16 -0.06 3.74
N SER A 56 9.31 -1.35 3.43
CA SER A 56 9.09 -1.89 2.09
C SER A 56 7.61 -1.93 1.76
N ILE A 57 7.28 -1.51 0.54
CA ILE A 57 5.93 -1.62 -0.03
C ILE A 57 5.98 -2.69 -1.12
N MET A 58 5.14 -3.71 -0.98
CA MET A 58 5.02 -4.82 -1.91
C MET A 58 3.63 -4.81 -2.53
N ILE A 59 3.58 -5.08 -3.82
CA ILE A 59 2.33 -5.10 -4.59
C ILE A 59 2.23 -6.45 -5.29
N CYS A 60 1.06 -7.08 -5.20
CA CYS A 60 0.80 -8.32 -5.91
C CYS A 60 0.77 -8.04 -7.41
N ARG A 61 1.43 -8.92 -8.17
CA ARG A 61 1.58 -8.77 -9.62
C ARG A 61 0.23 -8.70 -10.35
N SER A 62 -0.76 -9.47 -9.91
CA SER A 62 -2.10 -9.46 -10.51
C SER A 62 -2.79 -8.10 -10.37
N VAL A 63 -2.67 -7.47 -9.18
CA VAL A 63 -3.19 -6.12 -8.94
C VAL A 63 -2.45 -5.13 -9.81
N PHE A 64 -1.11 -5.19 -9.82
CA PHE A 64 -0.29 -4.31 -10.64
C PHE A 64 -0.66 -4.38 -12.12
N GLU A 65 -0.78 -5.58 -12.68
CA GLU A 65 -1.14 -5.78 -14.10
C GLU A 65 -2.55 -5.26 -14.42
N SER A 66 -3.49 -5.39 -13.49
CA SER A 66 -4.88 -4.92 -13.68
C SER A 66 -5.05 -3.40 -13.58
N SER A 67 -4.10 -2.71 -12.94
CA SER A 67 -4.17 -1.27 -12.66
C SER A 67 -3.04 -0.49 -13.32
N LEU A 68 -2.35 -1.09 -14.30
CA LEU A 68 -1.39 -0.39 -15.13
C LEU A 68 -2.17 0.60 -16.00
N ILE A 69 -1.89 1.88 -15.79
CA ILE A 69 -2.38 2.95 -16.65
C ILE A 69 -1.16 3.48 -17.39
N THR A 70 -1.25 3.51 -18.71
CA THR A 70 -0.15 3.99 -19.56
C THR A 70 -0.15 5.52 -19.56
N GLU A 71 1.02 6.15 -19.77
CA GLU A 71 1.11 7.62 -19.84
C GLU A 71 0.17 8.22 -20.90
N ASP A 72 -0.03 7.51 -22.02
CA ASP A 72 -0.98 7.89 -23.07
C ASP A 72 -2.46 7.87 -22.59
N GLU A 73 -2.84 6.93 -21.73
CA GLU A 73 -4.21 6.82 -21.19
C GLU A 73 -4.49 7.88 -20.10
N LEU A 74 -3.45 8.39 -19.43
CA LEU A 74 -3.58 9.49 -18.46
C LEU A 74 -3.93 10.82 -19.14
N GLU A 75 -3.44 11.05 -20.36
CA GLU A 75 -3.73 12.25 -21.15
C GLU A 75 -5.17 12.26 -21.69
N GLU A 76 -5.72 11.10 -22.07
CA GLU A 76 -7.12 10.99 -22.52
C GLU A 76 -8.12 11.18 -21.37
N ASN A 77 -7.85 10.60 -20.19
CA ASN A 77 -8.75 10.71 -19.04
C ASN A 77 -8.80 12.12 -18.42
N SER A 78 -7.74 12.93 -18.60
CA SER A 78 -7.71 14.29 -18.08
C SER A 78 -8.44 15.31 -18.97
N GLN A 79 -8.75 14.95 -20.22
CA GLN A 79 -9.45 15.82 -21.18
C GLN A 79 -10.98 15.70 -21.12
N GLU A 80 -11.55 14.67 -20.50
CA GLU A 80 -13.01 14.52 -20.32
C GLU A 80 -13.59 15.30 -19.12
N MET A 81 -12.75 15.86 -18.24
CA MET A 81 -13.20 16.56 -17.02
C MET A 81 -13.44 18.08 -17.21
N ASP A 82 -13.25 18.61 -18.42
CA ASP A 82 -13.43 20.02 -18.77
C ASP A 82 -14.71 20.31 -19.60
N GLN A 83 -15.75 19.46 -19.53
CA GLN A 83 -17.10 19.76 -20.08
C GLN A 83 -18.17 19.95 -19.00
#